data_AF-A0A7J3QEH9-F1
#
_entry.id   AF-A0A7J3QEH9-F1
#
_cell.length_a   1.000
_cell.length_b   1.000
_cell.length_c   1.000
_cell.angle_alpha   90.00
_cell.angle_beta   90.00
_cell.angle_gamma   90.00
#
_symmetry.space_group_name_H-M   'P 1'
#
loop_
_entity.id
_entity.type
_entity.pdbx_description
1 polymer ?
#
loop_
_entity_poly.entity_id
_entity_poly.type
_entity_poly.pdbx_seq_one_letter_code
_entity_poly.pdbx_strand_id
1 'polypeptide(L)'
;MVKLSRMEIPKSEEDVKRISEEIEKNMKIHRHSHSDEDELSDVDSIVHQLSHVQELLIHIIQSIKEVRNSIDNLTSVIRKNSRIIALAYMLNVINNEEAKRKIVEIISKDLNLDINTK
;
A
#
# COMPACT_ATOMS: atom_id res chain seq x y z
N MET A 1 11.55 36.88 -4.74
CA MET A 1 11.81 35.47 -4.41
C MET A 1 10.54 34.88 -3.83
N VAL A 2 9.81 34.08 -4.60
CA VAL A 2 8.63 33.35 -4.09
C VAL A 2 9.15 32.23 -3.20
N LYS A 3 8.81 32.26 -1.91
CA LYS A 3 9.07 31.14 -0.99
C LYS A 3 8.19 29.96 -1.45
N LEU A 4 8.79 28.99 -2.14
CA LEU A 4 8.17 27.68 -2.32
C LEU A 4 8.13 27.01 -0.95
N SER A 5 6.98 27.10 -0.29
CA SER A 5 6.65 26.27 0.87
C SER A 5 6.95 24.81 0.52
N ARG A 6 7.53 24.03 1.45
CA ARG A 6 7.82 22.60 1.22
C ARG A 6 6.54 21.94 0.72
N MET A 7 6.58 21.41 -0.50
CA MET A 7 5.46 20.70 -1.09
C MET A 7 5.22 19.45 -0.25
N GLU A 8 4.15 19.43 0.54
CA GLU A 8 3.75 18.24 1.27
C GLU A 8 3.24 17.21 0.25
N ILE A 9 3.96 16.11 0.11
CA ILE A 9 3.56 15.01 -0.76
C ILE A 9 2.31 14.37 -0.14
N PRO A 10 1.18 14.27 -0.86
CA PRO A 10 -0.03 13.64 -0.35
C PRO A 10 0.23 12.16 -0.02
N LYS A 11 -0.24 11.71 1.15
CA LYS A 11 -0.01 10.35 1.65
C LYS A 11 -1.24 9.46 1.58
N SER A 12 -2.39 10.04 1.25
CA SER A 12 -3.65 9.33 1.07
C SER A 12 -4.47 9.90 -0.09
N GLU A 13 -5.50 9.16 -0.49
CA GLU A 13 -6.45 9.61 -1.50
C GLU A 13 -7.22 10.84 -1.00
N GLU A 14 -7.49 10.90 0.31
CA GLU A 14 -8.10 12.06 0.98
C GLU A 14 -7.18 13.28 0.95
N ASP A 15 -5.86 13.10 1.08
CA ASP A 15 -4.90 14.20 0.93
C ASP A 15 -4.94 14.76 -0.49
N VAL A 16 -4.91 13.89 -1.51
CA VAL A 16 -5.02 14.29 -2.92
C VAL A 16 -6.31 15.06 -3.15
N LYS A 17 -7.45 14.51 -2.69
CA LYS A 17 -8.77 15.13 -2.85
C LYS A 17 -8.84 16.50 -2.19
N ARG A 18 -8.37 16.62 -0.94
CA ARG A 18 -8.36 17.89 -0.20
C ARG A 18 -7.53 18.96 -0.90
N ILE A 19 -6.29 18.62 -1.32
CA ILE A 19 -5.39 19.55 -2.01
C ILE A 19 -6.04 20.02 -3.33
N SER A 20 -6.69 19.11 -4.02
CA SER A 20 -7.38 19.36 -5.28
C SER A 20 -8.54 20.32 -5.16
N GLU A 21 -9.42 20.07 -4.19
CA GLU A 21 -10.54 20.95 -3.87
C GLU A 21 -10.06 22.35 -3.46
N GLU A 22 -8.95 22.44 -2.72
CA GLU A 22 -8.33 23.71 -2.35
C GLU A 22 -7.80 24.48 -3.58
N ILE A 23 -7.10 23.78 -4.50
CA ILE A 23 -6.60 24.37 -5.74
C ILE A 23 -7.75 24.88 -6.62
N GLU A 24 -8.79 24.06 -6.84
CA GLU A 24 -9.96 24.45 -7.64
C GLU A 24 -10.69 25.64 -7.04
N LYS A 25 -10.86 25.66 -5.71
CA LYS A 25 -11.47 26.79 -5.01
C LYS A 25 -10.65 28.07 -5.19
N ASN A 26 -9.33 28.00 -5.05
CA ASN A 26 -8.44 29.14 -5.23
C ASN A 26 -8.46 29.69 -6.66
N MET A 27 -8.57 28.81 -7.66
CA MET A 27 -8.73 29.18 -9.07
C MET A 27 -10.10 29.82 -9.35
N LYS A 28 -11.19 29.28 -8.78
CA LYS A 28 -12.53 29.89 -8.89
C LYS A 28 -12.59 31.29 -8.26
N ILE A 29 -11.88 31.51 -7.14
CA ILE A 29 -11.78 32.82 -6.49
C ILE A 29 -11.03 33.82 -7.39
N HIS A 30 -9.93 33.43 -8.02
CA HIS A 30 -9.19 34.31 -8.94
C HIS A 30 -9.98 34.66 -10.21
N ARG A 31 -10.79 33.72 -10.74
CA ARG A 31 -11.69 33.93 -11.89
C ARG A 31 -12.70 35.06 -11.69
N HIS A 32 -13.14 35.34 -10.47
CA HIS A 32 -14.10 36.42 -10.21
C HIS A 32 -13.44 37.81 -10.13
N SER A 33 -12.10 37.90 -10.18
CA SER A 33 -11.35 39.16 -10.01
C SER A 33 -10.76 39.74 -11.30
N HIS A 34 -10.64 38.95 -12.37
CA HIS A 34 -10.12 39.36 -13.68
C HIS A 34 -11.06 38.86 -14.78
N SER A 35 -11.61 39.78 -15.57
CA SER A 35 -12.70 39.54 -16.53
C SER A 35 -12.23 39.70 -17.98
N ASP A 36 -11.33 38.84 -18.45
CA ASP A 36 -10.97 38.73 -19.86
C ASP A 36 -11.30 37.31 -20.35
N GLU A 37 -12.14 37.19 -21.38
CA GLU A 37 -12.73 35.92 -21.85
C GLU A 37 -11.70 34.92 -22.42
N ASP A 38 -10.53 35.37 -22.86
CA ASP A 38 -9.45 34.50 -23.36
C ASP A 38 -8.71 33.76 -22.22
N GLU A 39 -8.60 34.35 -21.02
CA GLU A 39 -7.98 33.67 -19.87
C GLU A 39 -8.86 32.54 -19.30
N LEU A 40 -10.17 32.59 -19.56
CA LEU A 40 -11.14 31.59 -19.08
C LEU A 40 -10.97 30.22 -19.76
N SER A 41 -10.58 30.20 -21.04
CA SER A 41 -10.27 28.98 -21.79
C SER A 41 -9.09 28.20 -21.18
N ASP A 42 -8.03 28.92 -20.82
CA ASP A 42 -6.81 28.32 -20.28
C ASP A 42 -7.03 27.78 -18.86
N VAL A 43 -7.84 28.47 -18.05
CA VAL A 43 -8.16 28.01 -16.69
C VAL A 43 -8.96 26.70 -16.70
N ASP A 44 -9.93 26.54 -17.59
CA ASP A 44 -10.71 25.29 -17.68
C ASP A 44 -9.86 24.11 -18.18
N SER A 45 -8.94 24.38 -19.11
CA SER A 45 -7.93 23.40 -19.56
C SER A 45 -7.01 22.98 -18.39
N ILE A 46 -6.56 23.93 -17.58
CA ILE A 46 -5.73 23.67 -16.39
C ILE A 46 -6.50 22.84 -15.35
N VAL A 47 -7.78 23.15 -15.10
CA VAL A 47 -8.61 22.37 -14.17
C VAL A 47 -8.76 20.93 -14.66
N HIS A 48 -9.03 20.72 -15.95
CA HIS A 48 -9.12 19.37 -16.51
C HIS A 48 -7.79 18.60 -16.39
N GLN A 49 -6.66 19.24 -16.66
CA GLN A 49 -5.34 18.63 -16.48
C GLN A 49 -5.06 18.28 -15.02
N LEU A 50 -5.47 19.14 -14.08
CA LEU A 50 -5.36 18.86 -12.65
C LEU A 50 -6.20 17.66 -12.23
N SER A 51 -7.45 17.54 -12.68
CA SER A 51 -8.27 16.36 -12.42
C SER A 51 -7.60 15.08 -12.93
N HIS A 52 -6.98 15.12 -14.11
CA HIS A 52 -6.25 13.95 -14.62
C HIS A 52 -5.02 13.60 -13.77
N VAL A 53 -4.27 14.60 -13.30
CA VAL A 53 -3.15 14.38 -12.37
C VAL A 53 -3.63 13.78 -11.05
N GLN A 54 -4.80 14.18 -10.55
CA GLN A 54 -5.38 13.61 -9.34
C GLN A 54 -5.70 12.13 -9.50
N GLU A 55 -6.34 11.75 -10.61
CA GLU A 55 -6.63 10.36 -10.93
C GLU A 55 -5.35 9.53 -10.97
N LEU A 56 -4.30 10.03 -11.63
CA LEU A 56 -3.00 9.35 -11.67
C LEU A 56 -2.38 9.18 -10.28
N LEU A 57 -2.44 10.21 -9.43
CA LEU A 57 -1.93 10.12 -8.06
C LEU A 57 -2.72 9.12 -7.21
N ILE A 58 -4.05 9.06 -7.36
CA ILE A 58 -4.89 8.05 -6.70
C ILE A 58 -4.49 6.64 -7.14
N HIS A 59 -4.31 6.41 -8.44
CA HIS A 59 -3.86 5.12 -8.96
C HIS A 59 -2.48 4.72 -8.41
N ILE A 60 -1.52 5.66 -8.35
CA ILE A 60 -0.20 5.41 -7.77
C ILE A 60 -0.33 5.01 -6.29
N ILE A 61 -1.15 5.72 -5.51
CA ILE A 61 -1.39 5.39 -4.10
C ILE A 61 -1.97 3.98 -3.96
N GLN A 62 -2.93 3.61 -4.81
CA GLN A 62 -3.52 2.28 -4.83
C GLN A 62 -2.48 1.20 -5.17
N SER A 63 -1.67 1.39 -6.21
CA SER A 63 -0.60 0.45 -6.56
C SER A 63 0.41 0.29 -5.43
N ILE A 64 0.77 1.36 -4.72
CA ILE A 64 1.66 1.28 -3.55
C ILE A 64 1.01 0.47 -2.42
N LYS A 65 -0.29 0.65 -2.15
CA LYS A 65 -1.05 -0.14 -1.17
C LYS A 65 -1.03 -1.63 -1.53
N GLU A 66 -1.22 -1.96 -2.81
CA GLU A 66 -1.18 -3.34 -3.29
C GLU A 66 0.20 -3.97 -3.10
N VAL A 67 1.27 -3.28 -3.52
CA VAL A 67 2.65 -3.74 -3.31
C VAL A 67 2.94 -3.98 -1.83
N ARG A 68 2.51 -3.08 -0.96
CA ARG A 68 2.65 -3.25 0.50
C ARG A 68 1.93 -4.51 0.98
N ASN A 69 0.68 -4.73 0.57
CA ASN A 69 -0.07 -5.93 0.95
C ASN A 69 0.63 -7.21 0.46
N SER A 70 1.20 -7.20 -0.75
CA SER A 70 2.00 -8.31 -1.26
C SER A 70 3.24 -8.58 -0.41
N ILE A 71 3.94 -7.54 0.04
CA ILE A 71 5.10 -7.65 0.94
C ILE A 71 4.69 -8.24 2.30
N ASP A 72 3.58 -7.79 2.87
CA ASP A 72 3.06 -8.30 4.15
C ASP A 72 2.69 -9.79 4.04
N ASN A 73 2.04 -10.19 2.94
CA ASN A 73 1.73 -11.58 2.65
C ASN A 73 3.00 -12.42 2.50
N LEU A 74 3.99 -11.94 1.73
CA LEU A 74 5.27 -12.64 1.56
C LEU A 74 6.01 -12.80 2.89
N THR A 75 6.01 -11.76 3.73
CA THR A 75 6.60 -11.79 5.07
C THR A 75 5.94 -12.86 5.94
N SER A 76 4.61 -12.97 5.89
CA SER A 76 3.86 -14.02 6.59
C SER A 76 4.26 -15.43 6.13
N VAL A 77 4.36 -15.64 4.80
CA VAL A 77 4.78 -16.93 4.22
C VAL A 77 6.21 -17.28 4.64
N ILE A 78 7.15 -16.34 4.56
CA ILE A 78 8.54 -16.56 4.97
C ILE A 78 8.62 -16.94 6.45
N ARG A 79 7.86 -16.26 7.32
CA ARG A 79 7.84 -16.57 8.75
C ARG A 79 7.31 -17.99 9.01
N LYS A 80 6.23 -18.39 8.34
CA LYS A 80 5.67 -19.74 8.44
C LYS A 80 6.67 -20.80 7.98
N ASN A 81 7.30 -20.59 6.82
CA ASN A 81 8.28 -21.53 6.27
C ASN A 81 9.53 -21.63 7.16
N SER A 82 10.03 -20.51 7.69
CA SER A 82 11.19 -20.49 8.59
C SER A 82 10.91 -21.28 9.87
N ARG A 83 9.70 -21.16 10.43
CA ARG A 83 9.25 -21.96 11.58
C ARG A 83 9.22 -23.45 11.23
N ILE A 84 8.67 -23.82 10.09
CA ILE A 84 8.62 -25.23 9.64
C ILE A 84 10.04 -25.80 9.47
N ILE A 85 10.96 -25.05 8.88
CA ILE A 85 12.37 -25.46 8.73
C ILE A 85 13.03 -25.65 10.10
N ALA A 86 12.80 -24.73 11.03
CA ALA A 86 13.35 -24.86 12.39
C ALA A 86 12.79 -26.09 13.12
N LEU A 87 11.49 -26.36 13.00
CA LEU A 87 10.86 -27.56 13.55
C LEU A 87 11.39 -28.84 12.89
N ALA A 88 11.54 -28.86 11.56
CA ALA A 88 12.12 -29.98 10.83
C ALA A 88 13.58 -30.23 11.25
N TYR A 89 14.35 -29.17 11.50
CA TYR A 89 15.70 -29.29 12.07
C TYR A 89 15.67 -29.90 13.48
N MET A 90 14.75 -29.48 14.34
CA MET A 90 14.59 -30.04 15.68
C MET A 90 14.31 -31.55 15.67
N LEU A 91 13.57 -32.07 14.68
CA LEU A 91 13.33 -33.52 14.53
C LEU A 91 14.63 -34.34 14.42
N ASN A 92 15.68 -33.77 13.83
CA ASN A 92 16.97 -34.42 13.65
C ASN A 92 17.87 -34.34 14.89
N VAL A 93 17.60 -33.41 15.81
CA VAL A 93 18.50 -33.10 16.93
C VAL A 93 17.96 -33.58 18.28
N ILE A 94 16.63 -33.63 18.43
CA ILE A 94 15.98 -34.04 19.68
C ILE A 94 15.95 -35.57 19.77
N ASN A 95 16.34 -36.14 20.91
CA ASN A 95 16.29 -37.59 21.18
C ASN A 95 15.03 -38.04 21.96
N ASN A 96 14.02 -37.18 22.06
CA ASN A 96 12.75 -37.47 22.70
C ASN A 96 11.66 -37.76 21.66
N GLU A 97 11.18 -39.01 21.62
CA GLU A 97 10.20 -39.48 20.64
C GLU A 97 8.79 -38.87 20.81
N GLU A 98 8.39 -38.48 22.03
CA GLU A 98 7.14 -37.77 22.26
C GLU A 98 7.20 -36.35 21.70
N ALA A 99 8.34 -35.66 21.92
CA ALA A 99 8.59 -34.34 21.36
C ALA A 99 8.64 -34.37 19.82
N LYS A 100 9.27 -35.40 19.24
CA LYS A 100 9.26 -35.60 17.78
C LYS A 100 7.84 -35.76 17.24
N ARG A 101 7.00 -36.58 17.87
CA ARG A 101 5.59 -36.75 17.46
C ARG A 101 4.82 -35.42 17.48
N LYS A 102 4.94 -34.65 18.57
CA LYS A 102 4.31 -33.31 18.66
C LYS A 102 4.81 -32.36 17.58
N ILE A 103 6.10 -32.37 17.27
CA ILE A 103 6.67 -31.54 16.20
C ILE A 103 6.10 -31.96 14.83
N VAL A 104 5.99 -33.26 14.56
CA VAL A 104 5.37 -33.77 13.33
C VAL A 104 3.92 -33.30 13.24
N GLU A 105 3.11 -33.46 14.28
CA GLU A 105 1.71 -32.98 14.30
C GLU A 105 1.60 -31.47 13.99
N ILE A 106 2.49 -30.65 14.57
CA ILE A 106 2.52 -29.20 14.29
C ILE A 106 2.84 -28.92 12.83
N ILE A 107 3.86 -29.58 12.26
CA ILE A 107 4.24 -29.42 10.86
C ILE A 107 3.11 -29.88 9.94
N SER A 108 2.48 -31.02 10.22
CA SER A 108 1.33 -31.54 9.48
C SER A 108 0.20 -30.54 9.42
N LYS A 109 -0.17 -29.98 10.58
CA LYS A 109 -1.22 -28.98 10.68
C LYS A 109 -0.86 -27.70 9.92
N ASP A 110 0.37 -27.22 10.07
CA ASP A 110 0.82 -26.00 9.38
C ASP A 110 0.85 -26.20 7.86
N LEU A 111 1.18 -27.40 7.37
CA LEU A 111 1.21 -27.75 5.95
C LEU A 111 -0.11 -28.30 5.41
N ASN A 112 -1.13 -28.45 6.26
CA ASN A 112 -2.40 -29.11 5.93
C ASN A 112 -2.21 -30.51 5.31
N LEU A 113 -1.31 -31.29 5.90
CA LEU A 113 -1.04 -32.67 5.55
C LEU A 113 -1.83 -33.60 6.47
N ASP A 114 -2.47 -34.62 5.88
CA ASP A 114 -3.08 -35.70 6.65
C ASP A 114 -2.04 -36.80 6.84
N ILE A 115 -1.43 -36.85 8.03
CA ILE A 115 -0.37 -37.80 8.35
C ILE A 115 -0.88 -38.75 9.44
N ASN A 116 -0.94 -40.03 9.10
CA ASN A 116 -1.38 -41.07 10.03
C ASN A 116 -0.23 -41.42 10.99
N THR A 117 -0.12 -40.69 12.09
CA THR A 117 0.86 -40.93 13.15
C THR A 117 0.40 -42.11 14.02
N LYS A 118 0.63 -43.34 13.56
CA LYS A 118 0.46 -44.56 14.37
C LYS A 118 1.61 -44.75 15.37
#